data_AF-A0A1H5CFC0-F1
#
_entry.id   AF-A0A1H5CFC0-F1
#
_cell.length_a   1.000
_cell.length_b   1.000
_cell.length_c   1.000
_cell.angle_alpha   90.00
_cell.angle_beta   90.00
_cell.angle_gamma   90.00
#
_symmetry.space_group_name_H-M   'P 1'
#
loop_
_entity.id
_entity.type
_entity.pdbx_description
1 polymer ?
#
loop_
_entity_poly.entity_id
_entity_poly.type
_entity_poly.pdbx_seq_one_letter_code
_entity_poly.pdbx_strand_id
1 'polypeptide(L)'
;MAEPEPVDSDVPSDIGRRVLPQRIDADPESVEKGLVTLVLTIVELLRQLMERQALRRVEHGDLSDDQIERIGTTLMLLEERMAELRDHFDLTPEDLNIDLGPLGPLLSNE
;
A
#
# COMPACT_ATOMS: atom_id res chain seq x y z
N MET A 1 -6.60 28.25 62.48
CA MET A 1 -6.84 28.73 61.11
C MET A 1 -5.57 28.52 60.31
N ALA A 2 -5.65 27.63 59.32
CA ALA A 2 -4.77 27.40 58.16
C ALA A 2 -4.75 25.88 57.89
N GLU A 3 -5.75 25.39 57.16
CA GLU A 3 -5.66 24.07 56.51
C GLU A 3 -4.83 24.22 55.23
N PRO A 4 -3.88 23.32 54.93
CA PRO A 4 -3.22 23.32 53.63
C PRO A 4 -4.13 22.62 52.60
N GLU A 5 -4.40 23.30 51.48
CA GLU A 5 -5.13 22.72 50.36
C GLU A 5 -4.31 21.62 49.66
N PRO A 6 -4.94 20.52 49.21
CA PRO A 6 -4.25 19.50 48.44
C PRO A 6 -4.02 19.98 46.99
N VAL A 7 -2.76 19.86 46.55
CA VAL A 7 -2.32 20.14 45.18
C VAL A 7 -2.99 19.15 44.23
N ASP A 8 -3.87 19.65 43.35
CA ASP A 8 -4.45 18.86 42.27
C ASP A 8 -3.36 18.57 41.23
N SER A 9 -3.02 17.29 41.12
CA SER A 9 -2.00 16.82 40.19
C SER A 9 -2.61 16.68 38.81
N ASP A 10 -2.39 17.67 37.95
CA ASP A 10 -2.54 17.54 36.50
C ASP A 10 -1.56 16.47 35.99
N VAL A 11 -2.02 15.22 35.98
CA VAL A 11 -1.40 14.13 35.24
C VAL A 11 -2.22 13.96 33.96
N PRO A 12 -1.71 14.36 32.78
CA PRO A 12 -2.37 14.05 31.52
C PRO A 12 -2.25 12.55 31.28
N SER A 13 -3.32 11.82 31.58
CA SER A 13 -3.44 10.37 31.39
C SER A 13 -4.21 10.05 30.12
N ASP A 14 -3.66 10.36 28.93
CA ASP A 14 -4.15 9.72 27.70
C ASP A 14 -3.15 9.69 26.52
N ILE A 15 -1.97 9.11 26.72
CA ILE A 15 -1.11 8.63 25.61
C ILE A 15 -1.23 7.11 25.52
N GLY A 16 -2.48 6.61 25.57
CA GLY A 16 -2.76 5.19 25.74
C GLY A 16 -3.68 4.57 24.70
N ARG A 17 -4.33 5.35 23.83
CA ARG A 17 -5.24 4.81 22.83
C ARG A 17 -4.60 4.67 21.46
N ARG A 18 -3.62 3.76 21.35
CA ARG A 18 -3.41 3.06 20.07
C ARG A 18 -4.69 2.28 19.80
N VAL A 19 -5.57 2.84 19.00
CA VAL A 19 -6.64 2.09 18.36
C VAL A 19 -5.93 1.15 17.37
N LEU A 20 -5.51 -0.01 17.86
CA LEU A 20 -5.29 -1.13 16.96
C LEU A 20 -6.64 -1.40 16.31
N PRO A 21 -6.72 -1.46 14.96
CA PRO A 21 -7.99 -1.62 14.26
C PRO A 21 -8.74 -2.82 14.85
N GLN A 22 -9.90 -2.48 15.37
CA GLN A 22 -10.68 -3.31 16.26
C GLN A 22 -11.40 -4.35 15.41
N ARG A 23 -10.78 -5.53 15.27
CA ARG A 23 -11.32 -6.76 14.65
C ARG A 23 -11.54 -6.62 13.14
N ILE A 24 -10.89 -7.51 12.39
CA ILE A 24 -11.29 -7.79 11.00
C ILE A 24 -12.74 -8.30 11.09
N ASP A 25 -13.70 -7.43 10.77
CA ASP A 25 -15.10 -7.80 10.62
C ASP A 25 -15.20 -8.59 9.31
N ALA A 26 -15.05 -9.91 9.46
CA ALA A 26 -14.92 -10.86 8.37
C ALA A 26 -16.31 -11.28 7.86
N ASP A 27 -17.05 -10.31 7.33
CA ASP A 27 -18.14 -10.61 6.41
C ASP A 27 -17.53 -11.32 5.19
N PRO A 28 -18.03 -12.50 4.76
CA PRO A 28 -17.49 -13.20 3.59
C PRO A 28 -17.28 -12.32 2.36
N GLU A 29 -18.19 -11.36 2.11
CA GLU A 29 -18.08 -10.40 1.01
C GLU A 29 -16.95 -9.39 1.23
N SER A 30 -16.71 -8.94 2.46
CA SER A 30 -15.62 -8.02 2.80
C SER A 30 -14.25 -8.71 2.75
N VAL A 31 -14.20 -10.00 3.09
CA VAL A 31 -12.98 -10.82 3.00
C VAL A 31 -12.58 -11.05 1.55
N GLU A 32 -13.53 -11.38 0.68
CA GLU A 32 -13.27 -11.56 -0.75
C GLU A 32 -12.68 -10.28 -1.37
N LYS A 33 -13.34 -9.14 -1.16
CA LYS A 33 -12.84 -7.85 -1.66
C LYS A 33 -11.47 -7.49 -1.07
N GLY A 34 -11.25 -7.74 0.23
CA GLY A 34 -9.96 -7.52 0.89
C GLY A 34 -8.83 -8.39 0.34
N LEU A 35 -9.09 -9.66 0.06
CA LEU A 35 -8.12 -10.58 -0.52
C LEU A 35 -7.76 -10.18 -1.96
N VAL A 36 -8.75 -9.82 -2.78
CA VAL A 36 -8.52 -9.33 -4.14
C VAL A 36 -7.66 -8.07 -4.10
N THR A 37 -8.02 -7.11 -3.25
CA THR A 37 -7.26 -5.86 -3.06
C THR A 37 -5.81 -6.17 -2.68
N LEU A 38 -5.57 -7.07 -1.74
CA LEU A 38 -4.23 -7.48 -1.32
C LEU A 38 -3.43 -8.12 -2.47
N VAL A 39 -4.03 -9.04 -3.22
CA VAL A 39 -3.36 -9.71 -4.34
C VAL A 39 -3.00 -8.70 -5.43
N LEU A 40 -3.95 -7.85 -5.83
CA LEU A 40 -3.71 -6.80 -6.82
C LEU A 40 -2.64 -5.81 -6.34
N THR A 41 -2.63 -5.47 -5.06
CA THR A 41 -1.60 -4.64 -4.44
C THR A 41 -0.21 -5.28 -4.54
N ILE A 42 -0.08 -6.58 -4.28
CA ILE A 42 1.20 -7.30 -4.39
C ILE A 42 1.67 -7.32 -5.85
N VAL A 43 0.76 -7.60 -6.79
CA VAL A 43 1.08 -7.60 -8.22
C VAL A 43 1.55 -6.20 -8.67
N GLU A 44 0.88 -5.15 -8.21
CA GLU A 44 1.23 -3.76 -8.51
C GLU A 44 2.60 -3.38 -7.94
N LEU A 45 2.89 -3.78 -6.70
CA LEU A 45 4.21 -3.58 -6.10
C LEU A 45 5.31 -4.27 -6.93
N LEU A 46 5.07 -5.50 -7.38
CA LEU A 46 6.03 -6.22 -8.23
C LEU A 46 6.20 -5.54 -9.58
N ARG A 47 5.12 -5.04 -10.19
CA ARG A 47 5.18 -4.25 -11.45
C ARG A 47 6.10 -3.04 -11.27
N GLN A 48 5.88 -2.23 -10.24
CA GLN A 48 6.71 -1.04 -9.96
C GLN A 48 8.17 -1.40 -9.68
N LEU A 49 8.42 -2.50 -8.95
CA LEU A 49 9.77 -2.97 -8.70
C LEU A 49 10.48 -3.37 -9.99
N MET A 50 9.81 -4.13 -10.85
CA MET A 50 10.34 -4.58 -12.13
C MET A 50 10.61 -3.41 -13.07
N GLU A 51 9.71 -2.42 -13.10
CA GLU A 51 9.88 -1.18 -13.87
C GLU A 51 11.13 -0.42 -13.43
N ARG A 52 11.29 -0.19 -12.13
CA ARG A 52 12.50 0.46 -11.59
C ARG A 52 13.78 -0.33 -11.87
N GLN A 53 13.72 -1.65 -11.80
CA GLN A 53 14.86 -2.50 -12.14
C GLN A 53 15.19 -2.43 -13.62
N ALA A 54 14.19 -2.42 -14.49
CA ALA A 54 14.36 -2.27 -15.93
C ALA A 54 15.05 -0.93 -16.24
N LEU A 55 14.53 0.19 -15.71
CA LEU A 55 15.14 1.51 -15.87
C LEU A 55 16.61 1.53 -15.44
N ARG A 56 16.92 1.01 -14.24
CA ARG A 56 18.31 0.92 -13.77
C ARG A 56 19.19 0.10 -14.72
N ARG A 57 18.70 -1.03 -15.22
CA ARG A 57 19.49 -1.86 -16.14
C ARG A 57 19.69 -1.20 -17.51
N VAL A 58 18.71 -0.43 -17.99
CA VAL A 58 18.87 0.40 -19.20
C VAL A 58 19.97 1.44 -19.00
N GLU A 59 19.96 2.16 -17.89
CA GLU A 59 20.97 3.18 -17.56
C GLU A 59 22.40 2.60 -17.47
N HIS A 60 22.53 1.36 -16.99
CA HIS A 60 23.83 0.68 -16.88
C HIS A 60 24.25 -0.04 -18.18
N GLY A 61 23.40 -0.08 -19.20
CA GLY A 61 23.66 -0.79 -20.47
C GLY A 61 23.62 -2.32 -20.34
N ASP A 62 22.94 -2.84 -19.32
CA ASP A 62 22.84 -4.28 -19.02
C ASP A 62 21.79 -5.01 -19.88
N LEU A 63 21.06 -4.28 -20.75
CA LEU A 63 20.00 -4.81 -21.62
C LEU A 63 20.23 -4.41 -23.07
N SER A 64 19.97 -5.33 -23.99
CA SER A 64 19.88 -5.03 -25.42
C SER A 64 18.56 -4.33 -25.77
N ASP A 65 18.52 -3.62 -26.89
CA ASP A 65 17.31 -2.93 -27.38
C ASP A 65 16.09 -3.87 -27.46
N ASP A 66 16.27 -5.08 -28.01
CA ASP A 66 15.22 -6.10 -28.07
C ASP A 66 14.70 -6.51 -26.67
N GLN A 67 15.58 -6.54 -25.66
CA GLN A 67 15.18 -6.87 -24.28
C GLN A 67 14.39 -5.73 -23.66
N ILE A 68 14.78 -4.49 -23.93
CA ILE A 68 14.08 -3.28 -23.46
C ILE A 68 12.66 -3.25 -24.03
N GLU A 69 12.52 -3.44 -25.34
CA GLU A 69 11.21 -3.45 -26.01
C GLU A 69 10.29 -4.54 -25.45
N ARG A 70 10.83 -5.76 -25.27
CA ARG A 70 10.06 -6.88 -24.70
C ARG A 70 9.60 -6.62 -23.27
N ILE A 71 10.46 -6.03 -22.43
CA ILE A 71 10.10 -5.68 -21.05
C ILE A 71 9.02 -4.60 -21.06
N GLY A 72 9.22 -3.52 -21.82
CA GLY A 72 8.22 -2.44 -21.95
C GLY A 72 6.86 -2.97 -22.39
N THR A 73 6.83 -3.78 -23.45
CA THR A 73 5.60 -4.41 -23.95
C THR A 73 4.90 -5.27 -22.90
N THR A 74 5.68 -6.04 -22.12
CA THR A 74 5.12 -6.90 -21.06
C THR A 74 4.53 -6.07 -19.92
N LEU A 75 5.20 -4.98 -19.52
CA LEU A 75 4.71 -4.09 -18.48
C LEU A 75 3.43 -3.35 -18.91
N MET A 76 3.36 -2.90 -20.17
CA MET A 76 2.14 -2.28 -20.73
C MET A 76 0.96 -3.27 -20.74
N LEU A 77 1.18 -4.51 -21.16
CA LEU A 77 0.14 -5.53 -21.14
C LEU A 77 -0.32 -5.84 -19.70
N LEU A 78 0.62 -5.90 -18.76
CA LEU A 78 0.28 -6.10 -17.35
C LEU A 78 -0.57 -4.94 -16.81
N GLU A 79 -0.23 -3.70 -17.14
CA GLU A 79 -1.00 -2.52 -16.75
C GLU A 79 -2.43 -2.55 -17.31
N GLU A 80 -2.61 -2.94 -18.58
CA GLU A 80 -3.92 -3.14 -19.19
C GLU A 80 -4.75 -4.18 -18.43
N ARG A 81 -4.17 -5.35 -18.13
CA ARG A 81 -4.86 -6.39 -17.35
C ARG A 81 -5.16 -5.97 -15.91
N MET A 82 -4.28 -5.17 -15.31
CA MET A 82 -4.53 -4.59 -13.99
C MET A 82 -5.68 -3.59 -14.02
N ALA A 83 -5.84 -2.81 -15.09
CA ALA A 83 -7.00 -1.94 -15.28
C ALA A 83 -8.29 -2.76 -15.38
N GLU A 84 -8.32 -3.79 -16.25
CA GLU A 84 -9.48 -4.68 -16.40
C GLU A 84 -9.90 -5.35 -15.08
N LEU A 85 -8.93 -5.83 -14.30
CA LEU A 85 -9.20 -6.49 -13.01
C LEU A 85 -9.71 -5.49 -11.97
N ARG A 86 -9.13 -4.28 -11.90
CA ARG A 86 -9.60 -3.23 -10.99
C ARG A 86 -11.05 -2.84 -11.31
N ASP A 87 -11.37 -2.63 -12.58
CA ASP A 87 -12.72 -2.31 -13.04
C ASP A 87 -13.70 -3.44 -12.69
N HIS A 88 -13.29 -4.70 -12.85
CA HIS A 88 -14.13 -5.86 -12.54
C HIS A 88 -14.51 -5.95 -11.05
N PHE A 89 -13.64 -5.51 -10.16
CA PHE A 89 -13.82 -5.60 -8.71
C PHE A 89 -14.23 -4.27 -8.05
N ASP A 90 -14.59 -3.26 -8.85
CA ASP A 90 -14.91 -1.89 -8.40
C ASP A 90 -13.82 -1.34 -7.45
N LEU A 91 -12.57 -1.41 -7.92
CA LEU A 91 -11.38 -0.91 -7.22
C LEU A 91 -10.77 0.25 -7.98
N THR A 92 -10.36 1.26 -7.22
CA THR A 92 -9.57 2.39 -7.70
C THR A 92 -8.07 2.09 -7.55
N PRO A 93 -7.18 2.79 -8.27
CA PRO A 93 -5.75 2.72 -8.03
C PRO A 93 -5.37 2.98 -6.56
N GLU A 94 -6.08 3.91 -5.91
CA GLU A 94 -5.86 4.30 -4.52
C GLU A 94 -6.19 3.19 -3.53
N ASP A 95 -7.17 2.32 -3.86
CA ASP A 95 -7.52 1.16 -3.03
C ASP A 95 -6.38 0.14 -2.92
N LEU A 96 -5.47 0.11 -3.91
CA LEU A 96 -4.29 -0.75 -3.87
C LEU A 96 -3.17 -0.17 -2.99
N ASN A 97 -3.26 1.11 -2.60
CA ASN A 97 -2.21 1.75 -1.84
C ASN A 97 -2.43 1.58 -0.33
N ILE A 98 -2.12 0.38 0.16
CA ILE A 98 -2.29 0.02 1.57
C ILE A 98 -1.34 0.85 2.45
N ASP A 99 -1.90 1.54 3.45
CA ASP A 99 -1.14 2.23 4.50
C ASP A 99 -0.62 1.22 5.53
N LEU A 100 0.71 1.16 5.67
CA LEU A 100 1.39 0.31 6.64
C LEU A 100 1.68 1.04 7.97
N GLY A 101 1.14 2.24 8.17
CA GLY A 101 1.32 3.05 9.37
C GLY A 101 2.71 3.70 9.41
N PRO A 102 3.63 3.31 10.32
CA PRO A 102 4.95 3.94 10.43
C PRO A 102 5.85 3.73 9.19
N LEU A 103 5.53 2.77 8.33
CA LEU A 103 6.26 2.55 7.07
C LEU A 103 5.69 3.38 5.90
N GLY A 104 4.54 4.04 6.10
CA GLY A 104 3.84 4.79 5.07
C GLY A 104 3.11 3.91 4.05
N PRO A 105 2.70 4.47 2.90
CA PRO A 105 2.02 3.73 1.83
C PRO A 105 2.93 2.67 1.20
N LEU A 106 2.36 1.50 0.87
CA LEU A 106 3.09 0.41 0.24
C LEU A 106 3.52 0.76 -1.20
N LEU A 107 2.61 1.37 -1.97
CA LEU A 107 2.86 1.76 -3.35
C LEU A 107 3.47 3.17 -3.40
N SER A 108 4.30 3.41 -4.40
CA SER A 108 4.91 4.72 -4.57
C SER A 108 3.96 5.66 -5.30
N ASN A 109 3.88 6.92 -4.83
CA ASN A 109 2.99 7.95 -5.38
C ASN A 109 3.65 8.76 -6.51
N GLU A 110 4.53 8.16 -7.30
CA GLU A 110 5.30 8.84 -8.35
C GLU A 110 4.48 9.07 -9.62
#